data_AF-A0AAW4PWG0-F1
#
_entry.id   AF-A0AAW4PWG0-F1
#
_cell.length_a   1.000
_cell.length_b   1.000
_cell.length_c   1.000
_cell.angle_alpha   90.00
_cell.angle_beta   90.00
_cell.angle_gamma   90.00
#
_symmetry.space_group_name_H-M   'P 1'
#
loop_
_entity.id
_entity.type
_entity.pdbx_description
1 polymer ?
#
loop_
_entity_poly.entity_id
_entity_poly.type
_entity_poly.pdbx_seq_one_letter_code
_entity_poly.pdbx_strand_id
1 'polypeptide(L)'
;MIDSVISFALASFSIVAIAWTLRRRHVAVTAVDIAATLPWFGVIGVAVAIGRSVPMSGLAAGFVRSPTVYLIVATLVAGLWLILDAADVNDIARWTAVSGVLTAITVGGVSVLATEALQWRVVVWNAAAIVLAIGITGLVLRAVQDRYLSTHGWLGGGVLFAHVLDATTTGIGLERLGTIERNPISATIIQFGDGVGPSGVVLFLLVKITAALLVLAVLDTNRDHLDRESVGLLVIAAGAGLIPAVHNLTLFALTIQ
;
A
#
# COMPACT_ATOMS: atom_id res chain seq x y z
N MET A 1 0.95 -26.62 2.69
CA MET A 1 0.56 -26.34 1.28
C MET A 1 -0.95 -26.45 1.09
N ILE A 2 -1.59 -27.53 1.56
CA ILE A 2 -3.05 -27.73 1.46
C ILE A 2 -3.84 -26.54 2.04
N ASP A 3 -3.52 -26.08 3.25
CA ASP A 3 -4.23 -24.96 3.89
C ASP A 3 -4.17 -23.66 3.08
N SER A 4 -3.05 -23.37 2.43
CA SER A 4 -2.91 -22.17 1.58
C SER A 4 -3.77 -22.24 0.33
N VAL A 5 -3.90 -23.44 -0.26
CA VAL A 5 -4.79 -23.69 -1.41
C VAL A 5 -6.25 -23.53 -0.98
N ILE A 6 -6.62 -24.06 0.19
CA ILE A 6 -7.98 -23.92 0.74
C ILE A 6 -8.28 -22.44 1.02
N SER A 7 -7.40 -21.71 1.72
CA SER A 7 -7.60 -20.27 1.97
C SER A 7 -7.75 -19.47 0.68
N PHE A 8 -6.95 -19.77 -0.35
CA PHE A 8 -7.07 -19.12 -1.65
C PHE A 8 -8.40 -19.44 -2.35
N ALA A 9 -8.83 -20.70 -2.34
CA ALA A 9 -10.10 -21.12 -2.93
C ALA A 9 -11.29 -20.47 -2.21
N LEU A 10 -11.28 -20.42 -0.87
CA LEU A 10 -12.29 -19.75 -0.06
C LEU A 10 -12.33 -18.25 -0.36
N ALA A 11 -11.19 -17.58 -0.38
CA ALA A 11 -11.13 -16.14 -0.69
C ALA A 11 -11.62 -15.84 -2.12
N SER A 12 -11.29 -16.69 -3.08
CA SER A 12 -11.75 -16.59 -4.48
C SER A 12 -13.26 -16.78 -4.60
N PHE A 13 -13.82 -17.75 -3.88
CA PHE A 13 -15.27 -17.96 -3.86
C PHE A 13 -15.99 -16.75 -3.21
N SER A 14 -15.48 -16.26 -2.08
CA SER A 14 -16.04 -15.10 -1.38
C SER A 14 -16.06 -13.84 -2.25
N ILE A 15 -14.97 -13.52 -2.94
CA ILE A 15 -14.94 -12.34 -3.80
C ILE A 15 -15.90 -12.47 -4.99
N VAL A 16 -16.03 -13.66 -5.58
CA VAL A 16 -16.98 -13.91 -6.68
C VAL A 16 -18.43 -13.75 -6.19
N ALA A 17 -18.75 -14.29 -5.01
CA ALA A 17 -20.09 -14.17 -4.42
C ALA A 17 -20.45 -12.71 -4.10
N ILE A 18 -19.52 -11.94 -3.52
CA ILE A 18 -19.73 -10.51 -3.24
C ILE A 18 -19.85 -9.71 -4.52
N ALA A 19 -18.97 -9.93 -5.51
CA ALA A 19 -19.02 -9.24 -6.79
C ALA A 19 -20.35 -9.50 -7.52
N TRP A 20 -20.85 -10.74 -7.47
CA TRP A 20 -22.17 -11.09 -7.99
C TRP A 20 -23.29 -10.36 -7.27
N THR A 21 -23.20 -10.23 -5.94
CA THR A 21 -24.20 -9.52 -5.12
C THR A 21 -24.21 -8.02 -5.41
N LEU A 22 -23.04 -7.39 -5.51
CA LEU A 22 -22.90 -5.99 -5.91
C LEU A 22 -23.54 -5.72 -7.27
N ARG A 23 -23.30 -6.62 -8.25
CA ARG A 23 -23.92 -6.53 -9.58
C ARG A 23 -25.43 -6.66 -9.52
N ARG A 24 -25.95 -7.61 -8.73
CA ARG A 24 -27.41 -7.81 -8.58
C ARG A 24 -28.12 -6.64 -7.90
N ARG A 25 -27.44 -5.96 -6.98
CA ARG A 25 -27.94 -4.77 -6.30
C ARG A 25 -27.75 -3.47 -7.08
N HIS A 26 -27.10 -3.53 -8.25
CA HIS A 26 -26.77 -2.36 -9.06
C HIS A 26 -26.01 -1.27 -8.28
N VAL A 27 -25.14 -1.68 -7.33
CA VAL A 27 -24.32 -0.74 -6.55
C VAL A 27 -23.41 0.02 -7.51
N ALA A 28 -23.67 1.31 -7.66
CA ALA A 28 -22.91 2.17 -8.56
C ALA A 28 -21.55 2.50 -7.95
N VAL A 29 -20.48 1.97 -8.54
CA VAL A 29 -19.10 2.29 -8.13
C VAL A 29 -18.62 3.49 -8.95
N THR A 30 -18.26 4.59 -8.31
CA THR A 30 -17.73 5.78 -8.97
C THR A 30 -16.20 5.80 -8.96
N ALA A 31 -15.60 6.74 -9.69
CA ALA A 31 -14.15 6.95 -9.63
C ALA A 31 -13.70 7.35 -8.21
N VAL A 32 -14.53 8.12 -7.49
CA VAL A 32 -14.24 8.55 -6.11
C VAL A 32 -14.25 7.36 -5.15
N ASP A 33 -15.16 6.40 -5.32
CA ASP A 33 -15.20 5.18 -4.52
C ASP A 33 -13.95 4.32 -4.75
N ILE A 34 -13.49 4.22 -6.01
CA ILE A 34 -12.24 3.52 -6.36
C ILE A 34 -11.06 4.22 -5.70
N ALA A 35 -10.96 5.55 -5.83
CA ALA A 35 -9.89 6.35 -5.22
C ALA A 35 -9.83 6.14 -3.69
N ALA A 36 -10.98 6.06 -3.04
CA ALA A 36 -11.10 5.84 -1.62
C ALA A 36 -10.61 4.45 -1.14
N THR A 37 -10.37 3.51 -2.06
CA THR A 37 -9.77 2.21 -1.70
C THR A 37 -8.27 2.30 -1.41
N LEU A 38 -7.60 3.42 -1.74
CA LEU A 38 -6.14 3.56 -1.59
C LEU A 38 -5.62 3.18 -0.19
N PRO A 39 -6.20 3.64 0.94
CA PRO A 39 -5.71 3.28 2.27
C PRO A 39 -5.75 1.77 2.58
N TRP A 40 -6.59 1.00 1.89
CA TRP A 40 -6.68 -0.46 2.08
C TRP A 40 -5.45 -1.22 1.59
N PHE A 41 -4.64 -0.62 0.72
CA PHE A 41 -3.32 -1.16 0.38
C PHE A 41 -2.39 -1.15 1.61
N GLY A 42 -2.55 -0.20 2.53
CA GLY A 42 -1.87 -0.22 3.83
C GLY A 42 -2.27 -1.43 4.67
N VAL A 43 -3.56 -1.81 4.68
CA VAL A 43 -4.05 -3.01 5.38
C VAL A 43 -3.38 -4.27 4.84
N ILE A 44 -3.19 -4.37 3.51
CA ILE A 44 -2.45 -5.47 2.89
C ILE A 44 -1.00 -5.49 3.40
N GLY A 45 -0.32 -4.34 3.40
CA GLY A 45 1.06 -4.21 3.92
C GLY A 45 1.20 -4.70 5.36
N VAL A 46 0.30 -4.25 6.25
CA VAL A 46 0.22 -4.68 7.65
C VAL A 46 0.01 -6.19 7.75
N ALA A 47 -0.98 -6.74 7.04
CA ALA A 47 -1.31 -8.17 7.10
C ALA A 47 -0.14 -9.05 6.64
N VAL A 48 0.53 -8.66 5.55
CA VAL A 48 1.72 -9.37 5.06
C VAL A 48 2.89 -9.26 6.05
N ALA A 49 3.06 -8.13 6.73
CA ALA A 49 4.07 -7.98 7.79
C ALA A 49 3.82 -8.94 8.95
N ILE A 50 2.59 -8.96 9.47
CA ILE A 50 2.17 -9.87 10.55
C ILE A 50 2.37 -11.33 10.14
N GLY A 51 1.93 -11.70 8.93
CA GLY A 51 2.09 -13.06 8.42
C GLY A 51 3.54 -13.52 8.25
N ARG A 52 4.50 -12.59 8.24
CA ARG A 52 5.95 -12.88 8.20
C ARG A 52 6.61 -12.83 9.57
N SER A 53 6.07 -12.06 10.52
CA SER A 53 6.69 -11.86 11.84
C SER A 53 6.09 -12.75 12.94
N VAL A 54 4.83 -13.15 12.81
CA VAL A 54 4.12 -13.94 13.82
C VAL A 54 4.06 -15.41 13.40
N PRO A 55 4.39 -16.37 14.28
CA PRO A 55 4.16 -17.78 14.03
C PRO A 55 2.67 -18.05 13.81
N MET A 56 2.29 -18.33 12.57
CA MET A 56 0.91 -18.65 12.18
C MET A 56 0.83 -20.04 11.56
N SER A 57 -0.24 -20.78 11.89
CA SER A 57 -0.53 -22.09 11.34
C SER A 57 -1.97 -22.16 10.79
N GLY A 58 -2.25 -23.21 10.01
CA GLY A 58 -3.56 -23.46 9.43
C GLY A 58 -4.02 -22.40 8.43
N LEU A 59 -5.34 -22.21 8.33
CA LEU A 59 -5.97 -21.28 7.38
C LEU A 59 -5.58 -19.82 7.60
N ALA A 60 -5.34 -19.42 8.85
CA ALA A 60 -4.93 -18.05 9.19
C ALA A 60 -3.62 -17.66 8.48
N ALA A 61 -2.64 -18.57 8.47
CA ALA A 61 -1.38 -18.38 7.74
C ALA A 61 -1.60 -18.24 6.23
N GLY A 62 -2.63 -18.90 5.68
CA GLY A 62 -2.98 -18.80 4.26
C GLY A 62 -3.59 -17.44 3.88
N PHE A 63 -4.39 -16.83 4.76
CA PHE A 63 -5.10 -15.58 4.46
C PHE A 63 -4.19 -14.33 4.43
N VAL A 64 -3.11 -14.33 5.21
CA VAL A 64 -2.15 -13.21 5.27
C VAL A 64 -1.04 -13.30 4.23
N ARG A 65 -1.01 -14.37 3.42
CA ARG A 65 -0.02 -14.60 2.36
C ARG A 65 -0.52 -14.07 1.03
N SER A 66 0.43 -13.68 0.18
CA SER A 66 0.14 -13.38 -1.23
C SER A 66 -0.12 -14.67 -2.02
N PRO A 67 -1.05 -14.67 -3.00
CA PRO A 67 -1.94 -13.56 -3.39
C PRO A 67 -3.26 -13.49 -2.57
N THR A 68 -3.52 -14.45 -1.68
CA THR A 68 -4.79 -14.56 -0.93
C THR A 68 -5.17 -13.30 -0.15
N VAL A 69 -4.21 -12.62 0.46
CA VAL A 69 -4.45 -11.37 1.24
C VAL A 69 -5.12 -10.28 0.40
N TYR A 70 -4.79 -10.19 -0.90
CA TYR A 70 -5.40 -9.22 -1.81
C TYR A 70 -6.89 -9.53 -2.00
N LEU A 71 -7.24 -10.81 -2.15
CA LEU A 71 -8.62 -11.26 -2.30
C LEU A 71 -9.43 -11.00 -1.02
N ILE A 72 -8.83 -11.24 0.15
CA ILE A 72 -9.48 -10.99 1.44
C ILE A 72 -9.74 -9.48 1.62
N VAL A 73 -8.74 -8.63 1.39
CA VAL A 73 -8.94 -7.19 1.52
C VAL A 73 -9.95 -6.66 0.49
N ALA A 74 -9.91 -7.13 -0.76
CA ALA A 74 -10.92 -6.79 -1.75
C ALA A 74 -12.33 -7.24 -1.32
N THR A 75 -12.45 -8.42 -0.72
CA THR A 75 -13.71 -8.95 -0.16
C THR A 75 -14.22 -8.05 0.98
N LEU A 76 -13.34 -7.57 1.86
CA LEU A 76 -13.69 -6.65 2.95
C LEU A 76 -14.19 -5.30 2.42
N VAL A 77 -13.49 -4.71 1.45
CA VAL A 77 -13.91 -3.45 0.81
C VAL A 77 -15.27 -3.61 0.12
N ALA A 78 -15.42 -4.66 -0.67
CA ALA A 78 -16.66 -4.92 -1.40
C ALA A 78 -17.83 -5.26 -0.46
N GLY A 79 -17.55 -5.97 0.64
CA GLY A 79 -18.51 -6.22 1.72
C GLY A 79 -18.92 -4.93 2.45
N LEU A 80 -17.97 -4.03 2.70
CA LEU A 80 -18.25 -2.71 3.26
C LEU A 80 -19.20 -1.93 2.36
N TRP A 81 -18.98 -1.92 1.04
CA TRP A 81 -19.90 -1.27 0.11
C TRP A 81 -21.31 -1.85 0.14
N LEU A 82 -21.45 -3.18 0.25
CA LEU A 82 -22.76 -3.82 0.43
C LEU A 82 -23.45 -3.40 1.73
N ILE A 83 -22.69 -3.27 2.82
CA ILE A 83 -23.22 -2.84 4.13
C ILE A 83 -23.67 -1.38 4.06
N LEU A 84 -22.86 -0.50 3.47
CA LEU A 84 -23.17 0.91 3.31
C LEU A 84 -24.37 1.15 2.40
N ASP A 85 -24.45 0.41 1.29
CA ASP A 85 -25.62 0.37 0.39
C ASP A 85 -26.88 -0.08 1.13
N ALA A 86 -26.81 -1.17 1.89
CA ALA A 86 -27.95 -1.68 2.65
C ALA A 86 -28.39 -0.73 3.78
N ALA A 87 -27.48 0.10 4.29
CA ALA A 87 -27.74 1.10 5.32
C ALA A 87 -28.11 2.49 4.76
N ASP A 88 -28.24 2.62 3.43
CA ASP A 88 -28.57 3.87 2.74
C ASP A 88 -27.60 5.03 3.08
N VAL A 89 -26.31 4.70 3.19
CA VAL A 89 -25.25 5.67 3.49
C VAL A 89 -24.78 6.35 2.21
N ASN A 90 -24.98 7.67 2.13
CA ASN A 90 -24.68 8.46 0.93
C ASN A 90 -23.16 8.63 0.65
N ASP A 91 -22.31 8.65 1.68
CA ASP A 91 -20.87 8.95 1.55
C ASP A 91 -19.99 7.69 1.51
N ILE A 92 -20.24 6.77 0.56
CA ILE A 92 -19.51 5.50 0.44
C ILE A 92 -18.00 5.69 0.38
N ALA A 93 -17.52 6.62 -0.45
CA ALA A 93 -16.09 6.92 -0.58
C ALA A 93 -15.45 7.36 0.75
N ARG A 94 -16.08 8.25 1.50
CA ARG A 94 -15.53 8.74 2.79
C ARG A 94 -15.37 7.59 3.78
N TRP A 95 -16.41 6.77 3.93
CA TRP A 95 -16.38 5.63 4.84
C TRP A 95 -15.39 4.56 4.38
N THR A 96 -15.27 4.33 3.07
CA THR A 96 -14.26 3.43 2.50
C THR A 96 -12.86 3.87 2.90
N ALA A 97 -12.52 5.14 2.71
CA ALA A 97 -11.18 5.65 3.04
C ALA A 97 -10.91 5.62 4.55
N VAL A 98 -11.87 6.10 5.36
CA VAL A 98 -11.75 6.13 6.83
C VAL A 98 -11.59 4.72 7.40
N SER A 99 -12.43 3.77 6.97
CA SER A 99 -12.34 2.37 7.43
C SER A 99 -11.02 1.72 7.05
N GLY A 100 -10.46 2.02 5.86
CA GLY A 100 -9.14 1.52 5.47
C GLY A 100 -8.02 2.05 6.38
N VAL A 101 -8.01 3.35 6.65
CA VAL A 101 -7.05 3.99 7.58
C VAL A 101 -7.18 3.41 8.99
N LEU A 102 -8.41 3.38 9.53
CA LEU A 102 -8.66 2.87 10.87
C LEU A 102 -8.27 1.40 10.98
N THR A 103 -8.60 0.58 10.00
CA THR A 103 -8.21 -0.85 10.00
C THR A 103 -6.70 -1.00 9.99
N ALA A 104 -5.96 -0.25 9.17
CA ALA A 104 -4.51 -0.31 9.11
C ALA A 104 -3.88 0.09 10.47
N ILE A 105 -4.37 1.18 11.08
CA ILE A 105 -3.89 1.67 12.39
C ILE A 105 -4.24 0.68 13.49
N THR A 106 -5.48 0.18 13.56
CA THR A 106 -5.93 -0.73 14.61
C THR A 106 -5.19 -2.06 14.51
N VAL A 107 -5.14 -2.69 13.34
CA VAL A 107 -4.48 -4.00 13.18
C VAL A 107 -2.97 -3.86 13.38
N GLY A 108 -2.33 -2.83 12.80
CA GLY A 108 -0.91 -2.58 12.98
C GLY A 108 -0.55 -2.24 14.42
N GLY A 109 -1.29 -1.31 15.04
CA GLY A 109 -1.09 -0.84 16.41
C GLY A 109 -1.30 -1.95 17.44
N VAL A 110 -2.40 -2.72 17.34
CA VAL A 110 -2.63 -3.87 18.22
C VAL A 110 -1.50 -4.89 18.10
N SER A 111 -1.05 -5.17 16.87
CA SER A 111 0.04 -6.12 16.66
C SER A 111 1.34 -5.66 17.30
N VAL A 112 1.65 -4.37 17.20
CA VAL A 112 2.84 -3.78 17.84
C VAL A 112 2.72 -3.75 19.36
N LEU A 113 1.55 -3.43 19.91
CA LEU A 113 1.34 -3.44 21.36
C LEU A 113 1.44 -4.86 21.94
N ALA A 114 1.07 -5.88 21.15
CA ALA A 114 1.15 -7.27 21.54
C ALA A 114 2.59 -7.83 21.59
N THR A 115 3.60 -7.15 21.04
CA THR A 115 5.00 -7.64 21.07
C THR A 115 5.73 -7.33 22.37
N GLU A 116 5.17 -6.48 23.26
CA GLU A 116 5.74 -6.02 24.54
C GLU A 116 7.19 -5.45 24.47
N ALA A 117 7.76 -5.30 23.26
CA ALA A 117 9.19 -5.04 23.04
C ALA A 117 9.43 -3.89 22.05
N LEU A 118 8.54 -2.89 21.99
CA LEU A 118 8.69 -1.78 21.06
C LEU A 118 9.93 -0.94 21.38
N GLN A 119 10.92 -0.99 20.49
CA GLN A 119 12.12 -0.17 20.62
C GLN A 119 11.89 1.27 20.17
N TRP A 120 12.26 2.23 21.03
CA TRP A 120 12.25 3.66 20.70
C TRP A 120 13.04 3.98 19.42
N ARG A 121 14.17 3.30 19.21
CA ARG A 121 14.99 3.43 18.00
C ARG A 121 14.18 3.14 16.73
N VAL A 122 13.35 2.10 16.72
CA VAL A 122 12.51 1.74 15.56
C VAL A 122 11.43 2.80 15.33
N VAL A 123 10.80 3.28 16.40
CA VAL A 123 9.78 4.34 16.32
C VAL A 123 10.35 5.61 15.69
N VAL A 124 11.53 6.06 16.15
CA VAL A 124 12.21 7.25 15.62
C VAL A 124 12.56 7.09 14.14
N TRP A 125 13.13 5.95 13.76
CA TRP A 125 13.53 5.72 12.38
C TRP A 125 12.34 5.53 11.42
N ASN A 126 11.26 4.88 11.86
CA ASN A 126 10.01 4.83 11.12
C ASN A 126 9.41 6.23 10.92
N ALA A 127 9.40 7.07 11.96
CA ALA A 127 8.95 8.46 11.85
C ALA A 127 9.83 9.26 10.89
N ALA A 128 11.16 9.07 10.94
CA ALA A 128 12.09 9.69 10.02
C ALA A 128 11.83 9.29 8.56
N ALA A 129 11.53 8.01 8.28
CA ALA A 129 11.20 7.55 6.93
C ALA A 129 9.97 8.28 6.36
N ILE A 130 8.94 8.44 7.20
CA ILE A 130 7.70 9.13 6.83
C ILE A 130 7.95 10.61 6.59
N VAL A 131 8.67 11.29 7.49
CA VAL A 131 9.00 12.72 7.35
C VAL A 131 9.84 12.97 6.09
N LEU A 132 10.85 12.13 5.83
CA LEU A 132 11.64 12.20 4.60
C LEU A 132 10.76 11.99 3.37
N ALA A 133 9.84 11.03 3.40
CA ALA A 133 8.95 10.77 2.27
C ALA A 133 8.03 11.97 1.97
N ILE A 134 7.47 12.59 3.00
CA ILE A 134 6.67 13.82 2.86
C ILE A 134 7.51 14.94 2.26
N GLY A 135 8.72 15.17 2.78
CA GLY A 135 9.62 16.22 2.33
C GLY A 135 10.06 16.05 0.88
N ILE A 136 10.53 14.86 0.50
CA ILE A 136 10.96 14.52 -0.86
C ILE A 136 9.78 14.61 -1.83
N THR A 137 8.62 14.05 -1.47
CA THR A 137 7.41 14.15 -2.30
C THR A 137 7.06 15.61 -2.54
N GLY A 138 6.99 16.44 -1.49
CA GLY A 138 6.70 17.87 -1.62
C GLY A 138 7.73 18.63 -2.45
N LEU A 139 9.01 18.25 -2.42
CA LEU A 139 10.04 18.84 -3.26
C LEU A 139 9.86 18.45 -4.74
N VAL A 140 9.64 17.17 -5.02
CA VAL A 140 9.45 16.66 -6.39
C VAL A 140 8.17 17.22 -6.99
N LEU A 141 7.05 17.25 -6.24
CA LEU A 141 5.79 17.83 -6.71
C LEU A 141 5.96 19.30 -7.11
N ARG A 142 6.68 20.10 -6.30
CA ARG A 142 6.98 21.50 -6.65
C ARG A 142 7.84 21.61 -7.91
N ALA A 143 8.81 20.72 -8.10
CA ALA A 143 9.70 20.74 -9.26
C ALA A 143 9.01 20.33 -10.57
N VAL A 144 7.93 19.55 -10.51
CA VAL A 144 7.24 19.00 -11.68
C VAL A 144 5.78 19.45 -11.83
N GLN A 145 5.37 20.44 -11.03
CA GLN A 145 3.99 20.93 -10.93
C GLN A 145 3.40 21.33 -12.29
N ASP A 146 4.20 21.98 -13.14
CA ASP A 146 3.75 22.50 -14.44
C ASP A 146 3.68 21.45 -15.56
N ARG A 147 4.14 20.21 -15.32
CA ARG A 147 4.34 19.23 -16.40
C ARG A 147 3.37 18.05 -16.42
N TYR A 148 2.95 17.54 -15.26
CA TYR A 148 2.26 16.24 -15.17
C TYR A 148 1.19 16.15 -14.07
N LEU A 149 1.12 17.12 -13.15
CA LEU A 149 0.41 16.96 -11.87
C LEU A 149 -0.89 17.78 -11.78
N SER A 150 -1.05 18.81 -12.61
CA SER A 150 -2.30 19.58 -12.68
C SER A 150 -3.51 18.68 -12.96
N THR A 151 -3.32 17.60 -13.73
CA THR A 151 -4.38 16.69 -14.19
C THR A 151 -4.81 15.65 -13.14
N HIS A 152 -3.96 15.31 -12.17
CA HIS A 152 -4.16 14.11 -11.32
C HIS A 152 -4.54 14.41 -9.85
N GLY A 153 -4.53 15.68 -9.45
CA GLY A 153 -4.90 16.12 -8.10
C GLY A 153 -4.17 15.35 -6.98
N TRP A 154 -4.91 15.04 -5.91
CA TRP A 154 -4.35 14.36 -4.73
C TRP A 154 -3.91 12.91 -5.01
N LEU A 155 -4.53 12.22 -5.97
CA LEU A 155 -4.18 10.84 -6.32
C LEU A 155 -2.79 10.76 -6.95
N GLY A 156 -2.46 11.69 -7.85
CA GLY A 156 -1.12 11.76 -8.44
C GLY A 156 -0.04 11.99 -7.37
N GLY A 157 -0.30 12.91 -6.44
CA GLY A 157 0.54 13.10 -5.26
C GLY A 157 0.65 11.85 -4.38
N GLY A 158 -0.44 11.10 -4.23
CA GLY A 158 -0.50 9.83 -3.49
C GLY A 158 0.36 8.73 -4.12
N VAL A 159 0.38 8.60 -5.45
CA VAL A 159 1.27 7.67 -6.16
C VAL A 159 2.72 7.98 -5.84
N LEU A 160 3.14 9.23 -6.04
CA LEU A 160 4.51 9.63 -5.78
C LEU A 160 4.88 9.43 -4.31
N PHE A 161 4.02 9.85 -3.39
CA PHE A 161 4.23 9.65 -1.96
C PHE A 161 4.44 8.18 -1.61
N ALA A 162 3.60 7.28 -2.12
CA ALA A 162 3.68 5.86 -1.83
C ALA A 162 5.01 5.24 -2.30
N HIS A 163 5.48 5.60 -3.50
CA HIS A 163 6.77 5.12 -4.02
C HIS A 163 7.97 5.70 -3.28
N VAL A 164 7.91 6.98 -2.91
CA VAL A 164 8.95 7.62 -2.09
C VAL A 164 8.98 7.01 -0.69
N LEU A 165 7.83 6.75 -0.08
CA LEU A 165 7.74 6.12 1.23
C LEU A 165 8.31 4.70 1.22
N ASP A 166 8.09 3.94 0.15
CA ASP A 166 8.73 2.63 -0.04
C ASP A 166 10.26 2.77 -0.06
N ALA A 167 10.77 3.71 -0.86
CA ALA A 167 12.21 3.96 -0.94
C ALA A 167 12.81 4.41 0.40
N THR A 168 12.17 5.32 1.13
CA THR A 168 12.72 5.82 2.41
C THR A 168 12.65 4.77 3.50
N THR A 169 11.57 3.99 3.58
CA THR A 169 11.45 2.89 4.56
C THR A 169 12.46 1.79 4.28
N THR A 170 12.66 1.44 3.00
CA THR A 170 13.69 0.49 2.58
C THR A 170 15.10 1.00 2.94
N GLY A 171 15.41 2.24 2.57
CA GLY A 171 16.70 2.86 2.86
C GLY A 171 17.04 2.91 4.34
N ILE A 172 16.08 3.34 5.17
CA ILE A 172 16.23 3.35 6.62
C ILE A 172 16.36 1.93 7.18
N GLY A 173 15.59 0.97 6.65
CA GLY A 173 15.73 -0.44 6.97
C GLY A 173 17.18 -0.91 6.84
N LEU A 174 17.77 -0.68 5.67
CA LEU A 174 19.14 -1.11 5.35
C LEU A 174 20.19 -0.36 6.17
N GLU A 175 20.18 0.98 6.14
CA GLU A 175 21.27 1.79 6.68
C GLU A 175 21.19 2.01 8.20
N ARG A 176 19.98 2.02 8.78
CA ARG A 176 19.77 2.42 10.17
C ARG A 176 19.27 1.29 11.05
N LEU A 177 18.58 0.31 10.48
CA LEU A 177 17.97 -0.79 11.21
C LEU A 177 18.65 -2.15 10.94
N GLY A 178 19.59 -2.22 9.99
CA GLY A 178 20.38 -3.42 9.71
C GLY A 178 19.58 -4.54 9.05
N THR A 179 18.50 -4.20 8.34
CA THR A 179 17.71 -5.19 7.61
C THR A 179 18.36 -5.55 6.28
N ILE A 180 17.81 -6.58 5.63
CA ILE A 180 18.21 -6.98 4.28
C ILE A 180 17.03 -6.79 3.33
N GLU A 181 17.32 -6.35 2.10
CA GLU A 181 16.32 -6.27 1.05
C GLU A 181 16.05 -7.69 0.52
N ARG A 182 14.79 -8.12 0.59
CA ARG A 182 14.37 -9.48 0.20
C ARG A 182 13.79 -9.54 -1.21
N ASN A 183 13.35 -8.41 -1.75
CA ASN A 183 12.89 -8.32 -3.12
C ASN A 183 14.11 -8.36 -4.05
N PRO A 184 14.24 -9.37 -4.93
CA PRO A 184 15.43 -9.53 -5.76
C PRO A 184 15.63 -8.36 -6.74
N ILE A 185 14.55 -7.74 -7.21
CA ILE A 185 14.62 -6.58 -8.12
C ILE A 185 15.14 -5.36 -7.36
N SER A 186 14.54 -5.04 -6.20
CA SER A 186 15.02 -3.93 -5.36
C SER A 186 16.47 -4.14 -4.91
N ALA A 187 16.81 -5.36 -4.48
CA ALA A 187 18.17 -5.72 -4.05
C ALA A 187 19.18 -5.55 -5.19
N THR A 188 18.82 -5.93 -6.41
CA THR A 188 19.69 -5.74 -7.59
C THR A 188 19.92 -4.27 -7.89
N ILE A 189 18.88 -3.44 -7.84
CA ILE A 189 19.00 -1.99 -8.04
C ILE A 189 19.93 -1.38 -6.98
N ILE A 190 19.74 -1.74 -5.71
CA ILE A 190 20.56 -1.24 -4.59
C ILE A 190 22.02 -1.67 -4.77
N GLN A 191 22.28 -2.95 -5.00
CA GLN A 191 23.63 -3.49 -5.21
C GLN A 191 24.33 -2.84 -6.42
N PHE A 192 23.59 -2.59 -7.50
CA PHE A 192 24.13 -1.89 -8.66
C PHE A 192 24.55 -0.47 -8.28
N GLY A 193 23.71 0.27 -7.54
CA GLY A 193 24.03 1.62 -7.07
C GLY A 193 25.31 1.64 -6.24
N ASP A 194 25.42 0.75 -5.25
CA ASP A 194 26.62 0.62 -4.41
C ASP A 194 27.91 0.36 -5.23
N GLY A 195 27.79 -0.20 -6.43
CA GLY A 195 28.91 -0.47 -7.34
C GLY A 195 29.27 0.66 -8.31
N VAL A 196 28.37 1.63 -8.58
CA VAL A 196 28.55 2.62 -9.68
C VAL A 196 28.59 4.09 -9.25
N GLY A 197 28.43 4.42 -7.96
CA GLY A 197 28.79 5.75 -7.44
C GLY A 197 27.74 6.55 -6.64
N PRO A 198 26.42 6.44 -6.85
CA PRO A 198 25.45 6.83 -5.81
C PRO A 198 25.35 5.73 -4.75
N SER A 199 24.92 6.04 -3.51
CA SER A 199 24.55 4.93 -2.61
C SER A 199 23.39 4.14 -3.22
N GLY A 200 23.35 2.82 -3.02
CA GLY A 200 22.30 1.94 -3.53
C GLY A 200 20.90 2.39 -3.12
N VAL A 201 20.77 2.93 -1.90
CA VAL A 201 19.54 3.53 -1.38
C VAL A 201 19.12 4.77 -2.17
N VAL A 202 20.06 5.66 -2.50
CA VAL A 202 19.77 6.84 -3.31
C VAL A 202 19.34 6.43 -4.72
N LEU A 203 20.01 5.44 -5.33
CA LEU A 203 19.60 4.94 -6.63
C LEU A 203 18.19 4.34 -6.58
N PHE A 204 17.88 3.54 -5.56
CA PHE A 204 16.54 2.97 -5.39
C PHE A 204 15.46 4.04 -5.26
N LEU A 205 15.73 5.10 -4.48
CA LEU A 205 14.84 6.26 -4.38
C LEU A 205 14.62 6.94 -5.75
N LEU A 206 15.68 7.16 -6.52
CA LEU A 206 15.57 7.76 -7.85
C LEU A 206 14.75 6.88 -8.81
N VAL A 207 14.94 5.57 -8.77
CA VAL A 207 14.14 4.62 -9.57
C VAL A 207 12.66 4.68 -9.18
N LYS A 208 12.35 4.73 -7.88
CA LYS A 208 10.98 4.84 -7.38
C LYS A 208 10.29 6.14 -7.78
N ILE A 209 10.98 7.27 -7.65
CA ILE A 209 10.50 8.57 -8.12
C ILE A 209 10.25 8.51 -9.63
N THR A 210 11.21 7.99 -10.39
CA THR A 210 11.09 7.88 -11.86
C THR A 210 9.90 7.02 -12.26
N ALA A 211 9.74 5.85 -11.64
CA ALA A 211 8.62 4.96 -11.90
C ALA A 211 7.26 5.63 -11.61
N ALA A 212 7.14 6.34 -10.48
CA ALA A 212 5.94 7.10 -10.15
C ALA A 212 5.65 8.18 -11.20
N LEU A 213 6.66 8.98 -11.58
CA LEU A 213 6.50 10.04 -12.58
C LEU A 213 6.16 9.48 -13.97
N LEU A 214 6.72 8.33 -14.36
CA LEU A 214 6.38 7.66 -15.62
C LEU A 214 4.92 7.21 -15.64
N VAL A 215 4.41 6.64 -14.55
CA VAL A 215 2.98 6.29 -14.45
C VAL A 215 2.11 7.53 -14.62
N LEU A 216 2.46 8.63 -13.95
CA LEU A 216 1.70 9.87 -14.05
C LEU A 216 1.77 10.47 -15.46
N ALA A 217 2.94 10.43 -16.11
CA ALA A 217 3.10 10.90 -17.47
C ALA A 217 2.32 10.07 -18.50
N VAL A 218 2.25 8.75 -18.32
CA VAL A 218 1.48 7.85 -19.20
C VAL A 218 -0.02 8.05 -19.03
N LEU A 219 -0.48 8.34 -17.82
CA LEU A 219 -1.90 8.56 -17.51
C LEU A 219 -2.34 10.02 -17.68
N ASP A 220 -1.42 10.92 -18.01
CA ASP A 220 -1.72 12.31 -18.30
C ASP A 220 -2.48 12.44 -19.62
N THR A 221 -3.80 12.57 -19.52
CA THR A 221 -4.69 12.54 -20.69
C THR A 221 -5.12 13.93 -21.17
N ASN A 222 -4.58 15.03 -20.59
CA ASN A 222 -5.04 16.41 -20.84
C ASN A 222 -6.57 16.59 -20.67
N ARG A 223 -7.21 15.75 -19.85
CA ARG A 223 -8.66 15.79 -19.59
C ARG A 223 -8.94 16.49 -18.27
N ASP A 224 -10.04 17.23 -18.20
CA ASP A 224 -10.50 17.91 -16.97
C ASP A 224 -10.89 16.95 -15.84
N HIS A 225 -11.15 15.67 -16.17
CA HIS A 225 -11.51 14.64 -15.20
C HIS A 225 -10.96 13.27 -15.61
N LEU A 226 -10.51 12.50 -14.62
CA LEU A 226 -10.09 11.12 -14.82
C LEU A 226 -11.31 10.20 -14.88
N ASP A 227 -11.31 9.29 -15.84
CA ASP A 227 -12.28 8.20 -15.87
C ASP A 227 -11.98 7.15 -14.79
N ARG A 228 -12.95 6.25 -14.57
CA ARG A 228 -12.85 5.20 -13.55
C ARG A 228 -11.65 4.27 -13.76
N GLU A 229 -11.30 4.00 -15.02
CA GLU A 229 -10.20 3.11 -15.38
C GLU A 229 -8.86 3.74 -15.01
N SER A 230 -8.65 5.01 -15.37
CA SER A 230 -7.46 5.79 -15.03
C SER A 230 -7.29 5.93 -13.52
N VAL A 231 -8.37 6.21 -12.79
CA VAL A 231 -8.33 6.23 -11.31
C VAL A 231 -7.98 4.85 -10.74
N GLY A 232 -8.55 3.77 -11.28
CA GLY A 232 -8.18 2.41 -10.89
C GLY A 232 -6.70 2.12 -11.08
N LEU A 233 -6.13 2.52 -12.23
CA LEU A 233 -4.71 2.36 -12.52
C LEU A 233 -3.83 3.17 -11.56
N LEU A 234 -4.21 4.41 -11.23
CA LEU A 234 -3.49 5.23 -10.25
C LEU A 234 -3.52 4.62 -8.85
N VAL A 235 -4.67 4.10 -8.41
CA VAL A 235 -4.79 3.42 -7.11
C VAL A 235 -3.89 2.18 -7.06
N ILE A 236 -3.88 1.38 -8.12
CA ILE A 236 -2.98 0.21 -8.22
C ILE A 236 -1.51 0.65 -8.18
N ALA A 237 -1.16 1.70 -8.93
CA ALA A 237 0.20 2.22 -8.99
C ALA A 237 0.67 2.79 -7.64
N ALA A 238 -0.19 3.50 -6.92
CA ALA A 238 0.09 3.94 -5.55
C ALA A 238 0.20 2.74 -4.60
N GLY A 239 -0.68 1.75 -4.76
CA GLY A 239 -0.64 0.49 -4.03
C GLY A 239 0.69 -0.27 -4.14
N ALA A 240 1.32 -0.24 -5.31
CA ALA A 240 2.62 -0.86 -5.56
C ALA A 240 3.77 -0.27 -4.73
N GLY A 241 3.66 0.99 -4.30
CA GLY A 241 4.56 1.61 -3.32
C GLY A 241 4.06 1.49 -1.88
N LEU A 242 2.75 1.64 -1.66
CA LEU A 242 2.18 1.71 -0.32
C LEU A 242 2.24 0.35 0.41
N ILE A 243 2.04 -0.76 -0.30
CA ILE A 243 2.11 -2.10 0.31
C ILE A 243 3.53 -2.36 0.88
N PRO A 244 4.62 -2.28 0.10
CA PRO A 244 5.96 -2.51 0.65
C PRO A 244 6.36 -1.50 1.73
N ALA A 245 5.98 -0.23 1.57
CA ALA A 245 6.24 0.81 2.57
C ALA A 245 5.63 0.48 3.94
N VAL A 246 4.33 0.19 3.97
CA VAL A 246 3.62 -0.14 5.21
C VAL A 246 4.08 -1.50 5.74
N HIS A 247 4.36 -2.46 4.84
CA HIS A 247 4.97 -3.72 5.21
C HIS A 247 6.27 -3.53 5.99
N ASN A 248 7.19 -2.70 5.49
CA ASN A 248 8.46 -2.41 6.15
C ASN A 248 8.26 -1.75 7.51
N LEU A 249 7.45 -0.67 7.58
CA LEU A 249 7.16 0.03 8.84
C LEU A 249 6.64 -0.91 9.92
N THR A 250 5.67 -1.76 9.57
CA THR A 250 5.10 -2.75 10.49
C THR A 250 6.09 -3.86 10.82
N LEU A 251 6.78 -4.42 9.82
CA LEU A 251 7.74 -5.51 10.04
C LEU A 251 8.85 -5.07 11.01
N PHE A 252 9.41 -3.88 10.83
CA PHE A 252 10.45 -3.35 11.71
C PHE A 252 9.96 -3.25 13.15
N ALA A 253 8.75 -2.74 13.36
CA ALA A 253 8.14 -2.62 14.68
C ALA A 253 7.83 -3.97 15.33
N LEU A 254 7.65 -5.03 14.54
CA LEU A 254 7.35 -6.37 15.06
C LEU A 254 8.59 -7.24 15.27
N THR A 255 9.68 -7.01 14.54
CA THR A 255 10.82 -7.96 14.50
C THR A 255 12.13 -7.41 15.05
N ILE A 256 12.31 -6.09 15.15
CA ILE A 256 13.56 -5.51 15.65
C ILE A 256 13.41 -5.27 17.17
N GLN A 257 14.25 -5.97 17.93
CA GLN A 257 14.28 -5.98 19.39
C GLN A 257 15.61 -5.52 19.96
#